data_AF-T0Y9A4-F1
#
_entry.id   AF-T0Y9A4-F1
#
_cell.length_a   1.000
_cell.length_b   1.000
_cell.length_c   1.000
_cell.angle_alpha   90.00
_cell.angle_beta   90.00
_cell.angle_gamma   90.00
#
_symmetry.space_group_name_H-M   'P 1'
#
loop_
_entity.id
_entity.type
_entity.pdbx_description
1 polymer ?
#
loop_
_entity_poly.entity_id
_entity_poly.type
_entity_poly.pdbx_seq_one_letter_code
_entity_poly.pdbx_strand_id
1 'polypeptide(L)' 'PANSVTLRFPILSHDDVVGLMINVTNTFGYNITQGSLLTGQLIIPVGTPAIIDLTAPNDFSTKTITLE' A
#
# COMPACT_ATOMS: atom_id res chain seq x y z
N PRO A 1 6.44 -7.99 -28.66
CA PRO A 1 5.70 -7.52 -27.47
C PRO A 1 6.49 -7.85 -26.19
N ALA A 2 7.22 -6.87 -25.66
CA ALA A 2 8.04 -7.00 -24.47
C ALA A 2 7.26 -6.48 -23.26
N ASN A 3 6.25 -7.24 -22.84
CA ASN A 3 5.26 -6.84 -21.83
C ASN A 3 5.64 -7.36 -20.44
N SER A 4 6.93 -7.40 -20.12
CA SER A 4 7.40 -7.91 -18.83
C SER A 4 7.59 -6.73 -17.89
N VAL A 5 7.08 -6.86 -16.67
CA VAL A 5 7.36 -5.96 -15.54
C VAL A 5 8.87 -6.00 -15.31
N THR A 6 9.61 -5.21 -16.07
CA THR A 6 11.02 -4.98 -15.80
C THR A 6 11.07 -3.97 -14.66
N LEU A 7 11.94 -4.22 -13.69
CA LEU A 7 12.16 -3.40 -12.48
C LEU A 7 12.29 -1.88 -12.72
N ARG A 8 12.47 -1.45 -13.97
CA ARG A 8 12.64 -0.05 -14.36
C ARG A 8 11.37 0.59 -14.96
N PHE A 9 10.42 -0.20 -15.45
CA PHE A 9 9.18 0.28 -16.08
C PHE A 9 8.02 -0.67 -15.75
N PRO A 10 7.45 -0.61 -14.53
CA PRO A 10 6.27 -1.39 -14.22
C PRO A 10 5.10 -0.86 -15.05
N ILE A 11 4.65 -1.67 -16.01
CA ILE A 11 3.44 -1.44 -16.78
C ILE A 11 2.42 -2.45 -16.28
N LEU A 12 1.27 -1.96 -15.80
CA LEU A 12 0.15 -2.78 -15.38
C LEU A 12 -0.80 -3.00 -16.57
N SER A 13 -1.17 -4.25 -16.80
CA SER A 13 -2.19 -4.67 -17.76
C SER A 13 -3.48 -5.03 -17.03
N HIS A 14 -4.53 -5.31 -17.80
CA HIS A 14 -5.79 -5.80 -17.22
C HIS A 14 -5.54 -7.10 -16.44
N ASP A 15 -6.19 -7.22 -15.28
CA ASP A 15 -6.09 -8.34 -14.33
C ASP A 15 -4.73 -8.57 -13.65
N ASP A 16 -3.74 -7.69 -13.87
CA ASP A 16 -2.48 -7.77 -13.14
C ASP A 16 -2.68 -7.48 -11.64
N VAL A 17 -2.06 -8.29 -10.80
CA VAL A 17 -2.01 -8.08 -9.33
C VAL A 17 -0.59 -7.72 -8.92
N VAL A 18 -0.44 -6.58 -8.25
CA VAL A 18 0.84 -6.12 -7.73
C VAL A 18 0.73 -5.78 -6.25
N GLY A 19 1.81 -6.07 -5.50
CA GLY A 19 1.94 -5.67 -4.11
C GLY A 19 2.71 -4.36 -3.99
N LEU A 20 2.18 -3.42 -3.21
CA LEU A 20 2.90 -2.21 -2.80
C LEU A 20 3.42 -2.41 -1.39
N MET A 21 4.72 -2.18 -1.19
CA MET A 21 5.36 -2.22 0.13
C MET A 21 5.86 -0.83 0.49
N ILE A 22 5.43 -0.34 1.66
CA ILE A 22 5.81 0.97 2.19
C ILE A 22 6.52 0.76 3.52
N ASN A 23 7.73 1.31 3.65
CA ASN A 23 8.42 1.37 4.93
C ASN A 23 7.94 2.60 5.72
N VAL A 24 6.92 2.40 6.54
CA VAL A 24 6.27 3.46 7.33
C VAL A 24 7.26 4.26 8.17
N THR A 25 8.13 3.58 8.92
CA THR A 25 9.10 4.24 9.80
C THR A 25 10.04 5.17 9.04
N ASN A 26 10.52 4.72 7.88
CA ASN A 26 11.41 5.50 7.05
C ASN A 26 10.69 6.66 6.35
N THR A 27 9.44 6.47 5.92
CA THR A 27 8.66 7.49 5.23
C THR A 27 8.16 8.59 6.16
N PHE A 28 7.65 8.23 7.35
CA PHE A 28 6.96 9.16 8.24
C PHE A 28 7.78 9.56 9.47
N GLY A 29 8.89 8.87 9.76
CA GLY A 29 9.73 9.11 10.94
C GLY A 29 9.18 8.55 12.25
N TYR A 30 7.99 7.95 12.22
CA TYR A 30 7.34 7.27 13.34
C TYR A 30 6.61 6.01 12.86
N ASN A 31 6.28 5.14 13.80
CA ASN A 31 5.54 3.90 13.52
C ASN A 31 4.03 4.13 13.62
N ILE A 32 3.25 3.30 12.92
CA ILE A 32 1.80 3.17 13.15
C ILE A 32 1.59 2.61 14.55
N THR A 33 0.77 3.29 15.36
CA THR A 33 0.42 2.87 16.72
C THR A 33 -0.98 2.27 16.77
N GLN A 34 -1.29 1.60 17.88
CA GLN A 34 -2.63 1.02 18.11
C GLN A 34 -3.72 2.09 17.98
N GLY A 35 -4.83 1.74 17.33
CA GLY A 35 -5.97 2.63 17.11
C GLY A 35 -5.70 3.82 16.18
N SER A 36 -4.52 3.91 15.54
CA SER A 36 -4.22 4.99 14.63
C SER A 36 -4.98 4.83 13.31
N LEU A 37 -5.46 5.97 12.79
CA LEU A 37 -6.11 6.05 11.49
C LEU A 37 -5.06 6.38 10.42
N LEU A 38 -5.03 5.56 9.37
CA LEU A 38 -4.18 5.73 8.20
C LEU A 38 -5.07 5.96 6.98
N THR A 39 -5.16 7.21 6.55
CA THR A 39 -5.86 7.59 5.31
C THR A 39 -4.87 7.99 4.23
N GLY A 40 -5.18 7.65 2.98
CA GLY A 40 -4.39 8.04 1.83
C GLY A 40 -5.10 7.71 0.51
N GLN A 41 -4.41 8.00 -0.58
CA GLN A 41 -4.88 7.63 -1.91
C GLN A 41 -3.69 7.24 -2.78
N LEU A 42 -3.86 6.18 -3.57
CA LEU A 42 -2.99 5.81 -4.65
C LEU A 42 -3.52 6.47 -5.93
N ILE A 43 -2.80 7.50 -6.39
CA ILE A 43 -3.12 8.21 -7.63
C ILE A 43 -2.28 7.62 -8.76
N ILE A 44 -2.95 7.19 -9.82
CA ILE A 44 -2.32 6.78 -11.07
C ILE A 44 -2.52 7.87 -12.14
N PRO A 45 -1.63 8.01 -13.13
CA PRO A 45 -1.71 9.09 -14.12
C PRO A 45 -3.02 9.14 -14.91
N VAL A 46 -3.69 8.00 -15.03
CA VAL A 46 -4.98 7.83 -15.73
C VAL A 46 -5.82 6.82 -14.96
N GLY A 47 -7.08 7.15 -14.70
CA GLY A 47 -8.03 6.29 -13.97
C GLY A 47 -8.52 6.92 -12.67
N THR A 48 -9.34 6.17 -11.94
CA THR A 48 -9.84 6.56 -10.62
C THR A 48 -8.81 6.22 -9.54
N PRO A 49 -8.50 7.14 -8.61
CA PRO A 49 -7.63 6.84 -7.48
C PRO A 49 -8.19 5.70 -6.62
N ALA A 50 -7.30 4.86 -6.09
CA ALA A 50 -7.67 3.92 -5.04
C ALA A 50 -7.52 4.60 -3.68
N ILE A 51 -8.53 4.49 -2.83
CA ILE A 51 -8.51 5.05 -1.48
C ILE A 51 -7.94 4.02 -0.51
N ILE A 52 -7.08 4.48 0.39
CA ILE A 52 -6.57 3.73 1.53
C ILE A 52 -7.22 4.35 2.76
N ASP A 53 -8.02 3.59 3.49
CA ASP A 53 -8.63 4.01 4.75
C ASP A 53 -8.57 2.83 5.72
N LEU A 54 -7.56 2.83 6.57
CA LEU A 54 -7.24 1.71 7.45
C LEU A 54 -7.14 2.21 8.88
N THR A 55 -7.78 1.52 9.82
CA THR A 55 -7.58 1.76 11.25
C THR A 55 -6.77 0.62 11.85
N ALA A 56 -5.63 0.94 12.46
CA ALA A 56 -4.83 -0.05 13.15
C ALA A 56 -5.60 -0.61 14.36
N PRO A 57 -5.53 -1.92 14.64
CA PRO A 57 -6.21 -2.50 15.77
C PRO A 57 -5.70 -1.93 17.09
N ASN A 58 -6.53 -2.08 18.12
CA ASN A 58 -6.21 -1.63 19.47
C ASN A 58 -5.19 -2.53 20.19
N ASP A 59 -4.87 -3.70 19.62
CA ASP A 59 -3.86 -4.61 20.14
C ASP A 59 -3.05 -5.24 19.00
N PHE A 60 -1.76 -5.44 19.24
CA PHE A 60 -0.81 -6.05 18.31
C PHE A 60 -0.32 -7.38 18.89
N SER A 61 -1.19 -8.39 18.86
CA SER A 61 -0.88 -9.72 19.37
C SER A 61 0.11 -10.49 18.49
N THR A 62 0.28 -10.08 17.24
CA THR A 62 1.13 -10.72 16.22
C THR A 62 1.99 -9.69 15.49
N LYS A 63 3.11 -10.15 14.92
CA LYS A 63 4.00 -9.31 14.10
C LYS A 63 3.44 -8.97 12.72
N THR A 64 2.38 -9.66 12.31
CA THR A 64 1.67 -9.45 11.05
C THR A 64 0.20 -9.31 11.37
N ILE A 65 -0.42 -8.28 10.81
CA ILE A 65 -1.82 -7.93 11.00
C ILE A 65 -2.38 -7.72 9.59
N THR A 66 -3.51 -8.36 9.31
CA THR A 66 -4.26 -8.13 8.08
C THR A 66 -5.30 -7.06 8.35
N LEU A 67 -5.30 -6.01 7.53
CA LEU A 67 -6.30 -4.96 7.53
C LEU A 67 -6.98 -5.02 6.15
N GLU A 68 -8.31 -4.93 6.13
CA GLU A 68 -9.10 -4.88 4.90
C GLU A 68 -9.62 -3.46 4.64
#